data_AF-A0A952FFF3-F1
#
_entry.id   AF-A0A952FFF3-F1
#
_cell.length_a   1.000
_cell.length_b   1.000
_cell.length_c   1.000
_cell.angle_alpha   90.00
_cell.angle_beta   90.00
_cell.angle_gamma   90.00
#
_symmetry.space_group_name_H-M   'P 1'
#
loop_
_entity.id
_entity.type
_entity.pdbx_description
1 polymer ?
#
loop_
_entity_poly.entity_id
_entity_poly.type
_entity_poly.pdbx_seq_one_letter_code
_entity_poly.pdbx_strand_id
1 'polypeptide(L)'
;MLLKEIPNADVAQVFASYPPALRRKLLALRQLVLETAAATPGVGEIEEALKWGEPAYPTSASKSGSTIRLGPVKSSPSHYALYF
;
A
#
# COMPACT_ATOMS: atom_id res chain seq x y z
N MET A 1 -9.35 5.34 14.57
CA MET A 1 -9.32 4.53 13.33
C MET A 1 -8.48 3.29 13.64
N LEU A 2 -9.04 2.09 13.52
CA LEU A 2 -8.30 0.83 13.73
C LEU A 2 -7.49 0.54 12.47
N LEU A 3 -6.16 0.62 12.58
CA LEU A 3 -5.26 0.20 11.51
C LEU A 3 -5.30 -1.33 11.45
N LYS A 4 -5.68 -1.91 10.30
CA LYS A 4 -5.52 -3.35 10.07
C LYS A 4 -4.05 -3.73 10.19
N GLU A 5 -3.77 -4.88 10.81
CA GLU A 5 -2.45 -5.48 10.86
C GLU A 5 -1.86 -5.61 9.44
N ILE A 6 -0.54 -5.46 9.32
CA ILE A 6 0.19 -5.70 8.08
C ILE A 6 0.80 -7.10 8.20
N PRO A 7 0.25 -8.12 7.51
CA PRO A 7 0.66 -9.51 7.71
C PRO A 7 2.08 -9.80 7.22
N ASN A 8 2.54 -9.05 6.21
CA ASN A 8 3.90 -9.18 5.69
C ASN A 8 4.89 -8.35 6.52
N ALA A 9 5.80 -9.02 7.22
CA ALA A 9 6.78 -8.38 8.11
C ALA A 9 7.69 -7.38 7.40
N ASP A 10 8.10 -7.64 6.16
CA ASP A 10 8.94 -6.72 5.39
C ASP A 10 8.18 -5.46 5.01
N VAL A 11 6.90 -5.60 4.62
CA VAL A 11 6.01 -4.45 4.36
C VAL A 11 5.80 -3.64 5.64
N ALA A 12 5.56 -4.30 6.77
CA ALA A 12 5.41 -3.65 8.07
C ALA A 12 6.67 -2.87 8.46
N GLN A 13 7.85 -3.45 8.24
CA GLN A 13 9.14 -2.81 8.50
C GLN A 13 9.37 -1.58 7.61
N VAL A 14 9.01 -1.65 6.32
CA VAL A 14 9.09 -0.49 5.42
C VAL A 14 8.16 0.62 5.90
N PHE A 15 6.91 0.31 6.25
CA PHE A 15 6.01 1.32 6.84
C PHE A 15 6.59 1.92 8.12
N ALA A 16 7.15 1.10 9.02
CA ALA A 16 7.75 1.55 10.27
C ALA A 16 8.93 2.51 10.05
N SER A 17 9.69 2.32 8.96
CA SER A 17 10.84 3.16 8.60
C SER A 17 10.47 4.58 8.16
N TYR A 18 9.23 4.82 7.70
CA TYR A 18 8.82 6.14 7.24
C TYR A 18 8.68 7.16 8.39
N PRO A 19 9.01 8.44 8.15
CA PRO A 19 8.74 9.52 9.10
C PRO A 19 7.27 9.51 9.56
N PRO A 20 6.96 9.76 10.85
CA PRO A 20 5.61 9.57 11.38
C PRO A 20 4.50 10.29 10.62
N ALA A 21 4.76 11.50 10.12
CA ALA A 21 3.78 12.27 9.33
C ALA A 21 3.51 11.62 7.97
N LEU A 22 4.55 11.14 7.28
CA LEU A 22 4.43 10.44 6.01
C LEU A 22 3.76 9.08 6.20
N ARG A 23 4.19 8.32 7.21
CA ARG A 23 3.65 6.99 7.56
C ARG A 23 2.14 7.04 7.76
N ARG A 24 1.63 8.02 8.49
CA ARG A 24 0.17 8.18 8.70
C ARG A 24 -0.59 8.36 7.38
N LYS A 25 -0.06 9.16 6.45
CA LYS A 25 -0.70 9.41 5.14
C LYS A 25 -0.66 8.16 4.25
N LEU A 26 0.49 7.46 4.21
CA LEU A 26 0.62 6.22 3.44
C LEU A 26 -0.25 5.08 4.01
N LEU A 27 -0.40 4.98 5.33
CA LEU A 27 -1.31 4.01 5.95
C LEU A 27 -2.78 4.31 5.66
N ALA A 28 -3.15 5.58 5.54
CA ALA A 28 -4.50 5.96 5.10
C ALA A 28 -4.75 5.53 3.64
N LEU A 29 -3.78 5.72 2.75
CA LEU A 29 -3.86 5.22 1.37
C LEU A 29 -3.91 3.69 1.29
N ARG A 30 -3.11 2.99 2.10
CA ARG A 30 -3.19 1.52 2.24
C ARG A 30 -4.61 1.09 2.57
N GLN A 31 -5.21 1.69 3.59
CA GLN A 31 -6.57 1.35 3.99
C GLN A 31 -7.56 1.58 2.83
N LEU A 32 -7.45 2.72 2.14
CA LEU A 32 -8.29 3.03 0.98
C LEU A 32 -8.18 1.98 -0.13
N VAL A 33 -6.96 1.53 -0.44
CA VAL A 33 -6.74 0.48 -1.45
C VAL A 33 -7.43 -0.83 -1.04
N LEU A 34 -7.25 -1.27 0.20
CA LEU A 34 -7.83 -2.52 0.71
C LEU A 34 -9.35 -2.47 0.79
N GLU A 35 -9.92 -1.34 1.24
CA GLU A 35 -11.37 -1.12 1.29
C GLU A 35 -11.98 -1.07 -0.11
N THR A 36 -11.32 -0.38 -1.04
CA THR A 36 -11.77 -0.28 -2.44
C THR A 36 -11.76 -1.64 -3.11
N ALA A 37 -10.69 -2.42 -2.93
CA ALA A 37 -10.60 -3.78 -3.47
C ALA A 37 -11.71 -4.68 -2.90
N ALA A 38 -11.94 -4.63 -1.57
CA ALA A 38 -13.00 -5.40 -0.93
C ALA A 38 -14.42 -5.01 -1.42
N ALA A 39 -14.63 -3.74 -1.77
CA ALA A 39 -15.89 -3.22 -2.29
C ALA A 39 -16.05 -3.39 -3.81
N THR A 40 -15.02 -3.83 -4.53
CA THR A 40 -15.03 -3.93 -6.01
C THR A 40 -15.17 -5.38 -6.45
N PRO A 41 -16.31 -5.78 -7.04
CA PRO A 41 -16.50 -7.13 -7.56
C PRO A 41 -15.43 -7.50 -8.59
N GLY A 42 -14.89 -8.71 -8.47
CA GLY A 42 -13.90 -9.25 -9.41
C GLY A 42 -12.43 -8.96 -9.05
N VAL A 43 -12.14 -8.08 -8.09
CA VAL A 43 -10.75 -7.80 -7.65
C VAL A 43 -10.19 -8.91 -6.76
N GLY A 44 -11.03 -9.49 -5.89
CA GLY A 44 -10.61 -10.53 -4.95
C GLY A 44 -9.75 -9.98 -3.80
N GLU A 45 -9.15 -10.89 -3.03
CA GLU A 45 -8.24 -10.52 -1.95
C GLU A 45 -6.95 -9.89 -2.48
N ILE A 46 -6.48 -8.86 -1.79
CA ILE A 46 -5.23 -8.16 -2.10
C ILE A 46 -4.12 -8.71 -1.24
N GLU A 47 -3.05 -9.16 -1.89
CA GLU A 47 -1.78 -9.45 -1.24
C GLU A 47 -1.01 -8.14 -0.98
N GLU A 48 -0.25 -8.09 0.12
CA GLU A 48 0.68 -7.00 0.40
C GLU A 48 2.12 -7.49 0.23
N ALA A 49 2.84 -6.84 -0.69
CA ALA A 49 4.21 -7.20 -1.04
C ALA A 49 5.09 -5.95 -1.16
N LEU A 50 6.39 -6.15 -1.41
CA LEU A 50 7.30 -5.08 -1.77
C LEU A 50 7.65 -5.15 -3.26
N LYS A 51 7.60 -3.99 -3.94
CA LYS A 51 8.19 -3.81 -5.28
C LYS A 51 9.10 -2.59 -5.25
N TRP A 52 10.37 -2.78 -5.62
CA TRP A 52 11.40 -1.73 -5.57
C TRP A 52 11.56 -1.09 -4.17
N GLY A 53 11.35 -1.88 -3.11
CA GLY A 53 11.41 -1.43 -1.72
C GLY A 53 10.19 -0.63 -1.26
N GLU A 54 9.14 -0.52 -2.07
CA GLU A 54 7.90 0.20 -1.75
C GLU A 54 6.74 -0.79 -1.54
N PRO A 55 5.81 -0.52 -0.59
CA PRO A 55 4.57 -1.27 -0.44
C PRO A 55 3.79 -1.33 -1.75
N ALA A 56 3.43 -2.56 -2.14
CA ALA A 56 2.76 -2.88 -3.38
C ALA A 56 1.56 -3.80 -3.10
N TYR A 57 0.51 -3.62 -3.91
CA TYR A 57 -0.79 -4.28 -3.75
C TYR A 57 -1.14 -4.97 -5.07
N PRO A 58 -0.51 -6.11 -5.39
CA PRO A 58 -0.86 -6.89 -6.57
C PRO A 58 -2.21 -7.58 -6.37
N THR A 59 -2.94 -7.72 -7.47
CA THR A 59 -4.15 -8.55 -7.57
C THR A 59 -3.77 -9.99 -7.88
N SER A 60 -2.88 -10.60 -7.07
CA SER A 60 -2.29 -11.92 -7.37
C SER A 60 -3.34 -13.03 -7.58
N ALA A 61 -4.47 -12.96 -6.86
CA ALA A 61 -5.56 -13.93 -6.94
C ALA A 61 -6.39 -13.79 -8.23
N SER A 62 -6.86 -12.59 -8.56
CA SER A 62 -7.75 -12.33 -9.70
C SER A 62 -7.01 -11.98 -11.00
N LYS A 63 -5.77 -11.50 -10.89
CA LYS A 63 -4.93 -10.94 -11.96
C LYS A 63 -5.61 -9.78 -12.70
N SER A 64 -6.52 -9.07 -12.04
CA SER A 64 -7.23 -7.91 -12.62
C SER A 64 -6.42 -6.62 -12.46
N GLY A 65 -6.41 -5.75 -13.48
CA GLY A 65 -5.87 -4.39 -13.35
C GLY A 65 -4.36 -4.30 -13.12
N SER A 66 -3.89 -3.13 -12.69
CA SER A 66 -2.48 -2.84 -12.41
C SER A 66 -2.13 -2.96 -10.93
N THR A 67 -0.88 -3.29 -10.62
CA THR A 67 -0.39 -3.25 -9.23
C THR A 67 -0.33 -1.82 -8.73
N ILE A 68 -0.98 -1.53 -7.61
CA ILE A 68 -0.79 -0.24 -6.94
C ILE A 68 0.48 -0.28 -6.09
N ARG A 69 1.27 0.80 -6.08
CA ARG A 69 2.37 1.00 -5.11
C ARG A 69 2.23 2.32 -4.38
N LEU A 70 2.72 2.38 -3.16
CA LEU A 70 2.69 3.57 -2.31
C LEU A 70 4.09 3.94 -1.86
N GLY A 71 4.46 5.21 -1.99
CA GLY A 71 5.79 5.64 -1.57
C GLY A 71 5.98 7.15 -1.53
N PRO A 72 7.09 7.61 -0.93
CA PRO A 72 7.51 9.01 -1.04
C PRO A 72 7.90 9.36 -2.47
N VAL A 73 7.67 10.61 -2.86
CA VAL A 73 8.23 11.13 -4.12
C VAL A 73 9.72 11.37 -3.89
N LYS A 74 10.59 10.65 -4.62
CA LYS A 74 12.05 10.69 -4.41
C LYS A 74 12.65 12.11 -4.45
N SER A 75 12.11 12.99 -5.31
CA SER A 75 12.54 14.39 -5.42
C SER A 75 11.91 15.33 -4.40
N SER A 76 10.94 14.87 -3.60
CA SER A 76 10.25 15.71 -2.61
C SER A 76 9.83 14.89 -1.37
N PRO A 77 10.65 14.89 -0.31
CA PRO A 77 10.41 14.09 0.90
C PRO A 77 9.12 14.41 1.67
N SER A 78 8.51 15.58 1.41
CA SER A 78 7.21 15.98 1.96
C SER A 78 6.01 15.47 1.16
N HIS A 79 6.25 14.96 -0.05
CA HIS A 79 5.23 14.42 -0.94
C HIS A 79 5.26 12.90 -0.95
N TYR A 80 4.11 12.34 -1.27
CA TYR A 80 3.88 10.92 -1.42
C TYR A 80 2.96 10.70 -2.60
N ALA A 81 3.02 9.50 -3.17
CA ALA A 81 2.27 9.18 -4.35
C ALA A 81 1.72 7.75 -4.29
N LEU A 82 0.70 7.55 -5.11
CA LEU A 82 0.16 6.28 -5.50
C LEU A 82 0.57 6.05 -6.96
N TYR A 83 1.22 4.92 -7.23
CA TYR A 83 1.72 4.54 -8.55
C TYR A 83 0.96 3.31 -9.09
N PHE A 84 0.88 3.19 -10.41
CA PHE A 84 0.26 2.07 -11.14
C PHE A 84 1.27 1.37 -12.06
#